data_AF-A0A0R2LX70-F1
#
_entry.id   AF-A0A0R2LX70-F1
#
_cell.length_a   1.000
_cell.length_b   1.000
_cell.length_c   1.000
_cell.angle_alpha   90.00
_cell.angle_beta   90.00
_cell.angle_gamma   90.00
#
_symmetry.space_group_name_H-M   'P 1'
#
loop_
_entity.id
_entity.type
_entity.pdbx_description
1 polymer ?
#
loop_
_entity_poly.entity_id
_entity_poly.type
_entity_poly.pdbx_seq_one_letter_code
_entity_poly.pdbx_strand_id
1 'polypeptide(L)'
;MELMTVDGIENWHAVYQKLARVVGVEATKKMCAYFGGSQITFPRRLLDRKKEATAIRRAYKQGGSVVTLAHDHNYSSRTIRRILAKPEA
;
A
#
# COMPACT_ATOMS: atom_id res chain seq x y z
N MET A 1 -15.03 -23.66 -32.22
CA MET A 1 -13.61 -23.26 -32.21
C MET A 1 -13.56 -21.94 -31.45
N GLU A 2 -13.31 -22.01 -30.16
CA GLU A 2 -13.30 -20.85 -29.28
C GLU A 2 -12.08 -20.01 -29.68
N LEU A 3 -12.30 -18.78 -30.17
CA LEU A 3 -11.21 -17.87 -30.48
C LEU A 3 -10.42 -17.67 -29.19
N MET A 4 -9.23 -18.27 -29.10
CA MET A 4 -8.26 -17.90 -28.09
C MET A 4 -7.84 -16.47 -28.38
N THR A 5 -8.52 -15.53 -27.72
CA THR A 5 -8.17 -14.12 -27.76
C THR A 5 -6.73 -14.01 -27.29
N VAL A 6 -5.83 -13.47 -28.13
CA VAL A 6 -4.41 -13.26 -27.79
C VAL A 6 -4.25 -12.50 -26.46
N ASP A 7 -5.25 -11.70 -26.11
CA ASP A 7 -5.32 -10.92 -24.87
C ASP A 7 -5.67 -11.72 -23.60
N GLY A 8 -5.77 -13.05 -23.66
CA GLY A 8 -5.93 -13.90 -22.49
C GLY A 8 -4.82 -13.67 -21.47
N ILE A 9 -5.18 -13.70 -20.17
CA ILE A 9 -4.25 -13.42 -19.07
C ILE A 9 -3.03 -14.35 -19.13
N GLU A 10 -3.21 -15.59 -19.57
CA GLU A 10 -2.17 -16.60 -19.76
C GLU A 10 -1.05 -16.16 -20.71
N ASN A 11 -1.33 -15.24 -21.63
CA ASN A 11 -0.38 -14.70 -22.58
C ASN A 11 0.35 -13.45 -22.07
N TRP A 12 -0.06 -12.88 -20.92
CA TRP A 12 0.58 -11.68 -20.37
C TRP A 12 1.90 -12.05 -19.68
N HIS A 13 2.81 -11.07 -19.47
CA HIS A 13 3.98 -11.31 -18.63
C HIS A 13 3.56 -11.74 -17.21
N ALA A 14 4.33 -12.65 -16.61
CA ALA A 14 4.01 -13.26 -15.31
C ALA A 14 3.70 -12.24 -14.18
N VAL A 15 4.32 -11.07 -14.21
CA VAL A 15 4.04 -9.97 -13.26
C VAL A 15 2.61 -9.46 -13.45
N TYR A 16 2.19 -9.18 -14.69
CA TYR A 16 0.83 -8.74 -14.99
C TYR A 16 -0.20 -9.85 -14.77
N GLN A 17 0.14 -11.13 -14.96
CA GLN A 17 -0.76 -12.23 -14.57
C GLN A 17 -1.05 -12.23 -13.07
N LYS A 18 -0.01 -12.06 -12.25
CA LYS A 18 -0.15 -11.96 -10.79
C LYS A 18 -0.97 -10.74 -10.40
N LEU A 19 -0.70 -9.58 -11.00
CA LEU A 19 -1.49 -8.37 -10.77
C LEU A 19 -2.96 -8.57 -11.15
N ALA A 20 -3.25 -9.17 -12.32
CA ALA A 20 -4.62 -9.41 -12.76
C ALA A 20 -5.41 -10.30 -11.79
N ARG A 21 -4.75 -11.28 -11.16
CA ARG A 21 -5.36 -12.14 -10.14
C ARG A 21 -5.64 -11.40 -8.82
N VAL A 22 -4.86 -10.39 -8.48
CA VAL A 22 -4.97 -9.65 -7.20
C VAL A 22 -5.89 -8.44 -7.32
N VAL A 23 -5.75 -7.65 -8.39
CA VAL A 23 -6.45 -6.36 -8.56
C VAL A 23 -7.41 -6.34 -9.76
N GLY A 24 -7.46 -7.40 -10.56
CA GLY A 24 -8.32 -7.52 -11.73
C GLY A 24 -7.66 -7.11 -13.05
N VAL A 25 -8.24 -7.61 -14.15
CA VAL A 25 -7.77 -7.42 -15.54
C VAL A 25 -7.70 -5.93 -15.90
N GLU A 26 -8.78 -5.20 -15.71
CA GLU A 26 -8.89 -3.80 -16.14
C GLU A 26 -7.96 -2.87 -15.35
N ALA A 27 -7.82 -3.09 -14.04
CA ALA A 27 -6.86 -2.33 -13.22
C ALA A 27 -5.42 -2.61 -13.68
N THR A 28 -5.10 -3.86 -14.01
CA THR A 28 -3.77 -4.26 -14.48
C THR A 28 -3.44 -3.63 -15.82
N LYS A 29 -4.38 -3.59 -16.78
CA LYS A 29 -4.20 -2.89 -18.06
C LYS A 29 -3.90 -1.41 -17.87
N LYS A 30 -4.61 -0.72 -16.95
CA LYS A 30 -4.33 0.69 -16.61
C LYS A 30 -2.92 0.87 -16.04
N MET A 31 -2.49 -0.02 -15.14
CA MET A 31 -1.12 0.02 -14.59
C MET A 31 -0.07 -0.21 -15.68
N CYS A 32 -0.28 -1.17 -16.58
CA CYS A 32 0.63 -1.43 -17.70
C CYS A 32 0.73 -0.23 -18.64
N ALA A 33 -0.38 0.42 -18.95
CA ALA A 33 -0.39 1.61 -19.81
C ALA A 33 0.32 2.80 -19.15
N TYR A 34 0.14 3.00 -17.85
CA TYR A 34 0.72 4.15 -17.14
C TYR A 34 2.19 3.96 -16.77
N PHE A 35 2.57 2.76 -16.34
CA PHE A 35 3.93 2.48 -15.85
C PHE A 35 4.81 1.68 -16.82
N GLY A 36 4.29 1.30 -18.00
CA GLY A 36 5.03 0.57 -19.01
C GLY A 36 6.37 1.23 -19.34
N GLY A 37 7.45 0.46 -19.32
CA GLY A 37 8.82 0.97 -19.53
C GLY A 37 9.50 1.52 -18.27
N SER A 38 8.80 1.63 -17.14
CA SER A 38 9.37 2.05 -15.84
C SER A 38 9.65 0.85 -14.92
N GLN A 39 10.73 0.93 -14.13
CA GLN A 39 10.99 -0.02 -13.06
C GLN A 39 10.30 0.45 -11.77
N ILE A 40 9.28 -0.27 -11.33
CA ILE A 40 8.57 -0.02 -10.07
C ILE A 40 9.07 -0.97 -8.99
N THR A 41 9.45 -0.43 -7.85
CA THR A 41 9.73 -1.21 -6.63
C THR A 41 8.60 -1.00 -5.64
N PHE A 42 7.95 -2.08 -5.21
CA PHE A 42 6.93 -2.02 -4.17
C PHE A 42 7.58 -1.93 -2.79
N PRO A 43 7.39 -0.84 -2.04
CA PRO A 43 7.88 -0.76 -0.67
C PRO A 43 7.17 -1.80 0.21
N ARG A 44 7.89 -2.36 1.19
CA ARG A 44 7.31 -3.32 2.15
C ARG A 44 6.20 -2.71 3.01
N ARG A 45 6.23 -1.39 3.21
CA ARG A 45 5.23 -0.63 3.97
C ARG A 45 4.46 0.28 3.02
N LEU A 46 3.14 0.25 3.14
CA LEU A 46 2.26 1.13 2.36
C LEU A 46 2.43 2.60 2.76
N LEU A 47 2.50 2.86 4.07
CA LEU A 47 2.57 4.22 4.59
C LEU A 47 4.02 4.70 4.72
N ASP A 48 4.24 5.95 4.30
CA ASP A 48 5.47 6.65 4.61
C ASP A 48 5.59 6.86 6.13
N ARG A 49 6.74 6.51 6.69
CA ARG A 49 6.95 6.51 8.14
C ARG A 49 6.80 7.91 8.77
N LYS A 50 7.20 8.97 8.06
CA LYS A 50 7.09 10.34 8.59
C LYS A 50 5.64 10.81 8.54
N LYS A 51 4.95 10.59 7.41
CA LYS A 51 3.53 10.95 7.26
C LYS A 51 2.66 10.18 8.24
N GLU A 52 2.92 8.89 8.44
CA GLU A 52 2.22 8.06 9.42
C GLU A 52 2.42 8.58 10.85
N ALA A 53 3.66 8.91 11.23
CA ALA A 53 3.94 9.48 12.55
C ALA A 53 3.20 10.80 12.80
N THR A 54 3.11 11.65 11.78
CA THR A 54 2.34 12.91 11.85
C THR A 54 0.84 12.65 11.97
N ALA A 55 0.29 11.67 11.23
CA ALA A 55 -1.10 11.27 11.37
C ALA A 55 -1.42 10.76 12.79
N ILE A 56 -0.56 9.91 13.35
CA ILE A 56 -0.68 9.39 14.73
C ILE A 56 -0.68 10.54 15.74
N ARG A 57 0.24 11.50 15.62
CA ARG A 57 0.29 12.68 16.53
C ARG A 57 -0.96 13.53 16.42
N ARG A 58 -1.48 13.75 15.20
CA ARG A 58 -2.72 14.50 14.99
C ARG A 58 -3.91 13.80 15.63
N ALA A 59 -4.06 12.50 15.42
CA ALA A 59 -5.14 11.72 16.00
C ALA A 59 -5.05 11.69 17.54
N TYR A 60 -3.85 11.61 18.11
CA TYR A 60 -3.64 11.74 19.55
C TYR A 60 -4.06 13.11 20.09
N LYS A 61 -3.67 14.21 19.43
CA LYS A 61 -4.08 15.58 19.77
C LYS A 61 -5.61 15.77 19.70
N GLN A 62 -6.31 14.97 18.90
CA GLN A 62 -7.78 14.97 18.78
C GLN A 62 -8.48 14.06 19.81
N GLY A 63 -7.74 13.50 20.77
CA GLY A 63 -8.29 12.67 21.85
C GLY A 63 -8.12 11.16 21.63
N GLY A 64 -7.45 10.72 20.56
CA GLY A 64 -7.13 9.31 20.34
C GLY A 64 -6.24 8.74 21.43
N SER A 65 -6.60 7.59 21.99
CA SER A 65 -5.80 6.93 23.02
C SER A 65 -4.59 6.18 22.43
N VAL A 66 -3.57 5.92 23.25
CA VAL A 66 -2.42 5.09 22.83
C VAL A 66 -2.86 3.68 22.39
N VAL A 67 -3.91 3.13 23.01
CA VAL A 67 -4.39 1.77 22.72
C VAL A 67 -5.12 1.72 21.38
N THR A 68 -6.00 2.68 21.11
CA THR A 68 -6.72 2.76 19.83
C THR A 68 -5.74 3.01 18.68
N LEU A 69 -4.79 3.93 18.84
CA LEU A 69 -3.76 4.21 17.83
C LEU A 69 -2.84 3.02 17.58
N ALA A 70 -2.55 2.22 18.60
CA ALA A 70 -1.77 1.00 18.46
C ALA A 70 -2.51 -0.03 17.60
N HIS A 71 -3.80 -0.21 17.84
CA HIS A 71 -4.65 -1.09 17.05
C HIS A 71 -4.76 -0.62 15.59
N ASP A 72 -5.12 0.64 15.37
CA ASP A 72 -5.44 1.17 14.04
C ASP A 72 -4.21 1.24 13.11
N HIS A 73 -3.03 1.46 13.69
CA HIS A 73 -1.77 1.50 12.95
C HIS A 73 -0.96 0.20 13.04
N ASN A 74 -1.53 -0.87 13.61
CA ASN A 74 -0.88 -2.16 13.81
C ASN A 74 0.52 -2.03 14.46
N TYR A 75 0.60 -1.21 15.51
CA TYR A 75 1.80 -0.97 16.31
C TYR A 75 1.62 -1.45 17.74
N SER A 76 2.73 -1.74 18.41
CA SER A 76 2.69 -1.86 19.87
C SER A 76 2.50 -0.50 20.52
N SER A 77 1.84 -0.47 21.67
CA SER A 77 1.70 0.76 22.48
C SER A 77 3.05 1.40 22.82
N ARG A 78 4.12 0.60 22.97
CA ARG A 78 5.50 1.09 23.10
C ARG A 78 5.95 1.91 21.89
N THR A 79 5.63 1.45 20.69
CA THR A 79 5.99 2.14 19.44
C THR A 79 5.21 3.43 19.29
N ILE A 80 3.91 3.43 19.59
CA ILE A 80 3.09 4.66 19.61
C ILE A 80 3.68 5.68 20.58
N ARG A 81 3.96 5.31 21.83
CA ARG A 81 4.59 6.22 22.81
C ARG A 81 5.91 6.80 22.30
N ARG A 82 6.75 5.97 21.66
CA ARG A 82 8.01 6.42 21.07
C ARG A 82 7.80 7.39 19.89
N ILE A 83 6.75 7.23 19.10
CA ILE A 83 6.38 8.16 18.02
C ILE A 83 5.91 9.50 18.60
N LEU A 84 5.07 9.46 19.65
CA LEU A 84 4.54 10.65 20.31
C LEU A 84 5.62 11.43 21.08
N ALA A 85 6.63 10.75 21.62
CA ALA A 85 7.74 11.39 22.33
C ALA A 85 8.74 12.10 21.41
N LYS A 86 8.72 11.83 20.10
CA LYS A 86 9.61 12.50 19.14
C LYS A 86 8.98 13.83 18.68
N PRO A 87 9.74 14.95 18.72
CA PRO A 87 9.28 16.21 18.17
C PRO A 87 8.98 16.08 16.67
N GLU A 88 8.02 16.86 16.19
CA GLU A 88 7.77 17.01 14.75
C GLU A 88 9.05 17.57 14.10
N ALA A 89 9.49 16.93 13.01
CA ALA A 89 10.66 17.33 12.23
C ALA A 89 10.20 18.06 10.97
#